data_AF-A0A7R6WBD5-F1
#
_entry.id   AF-A0A7R6WBD5-F1
#
_cell.length_a   1.000
_cell.length_b   1.000
_cell.length_c   1.000
_cell.angle_alpha   90.00
_cell.angle_beta   90.00
_cell.angle_gamma   90.00
#
_symmetry.space_group_name_H-M   'P 1'
#
loop_
_entity.id
_entity.type
_entity.pdbx_description
1 polymer ?
#
loop_
_entity_poly.entity_id
_entity_poly.type
_entity_poly.pdbx_seq_one_letter_code
_entity_poly.pdbx_strand_id
1 'polypeptide(L)'
;MTSFFSHLKETVGLAKSQLQGHDDASKQHALDAVDILVQYKATVHEFTDEIVAFWPLPRRVMERYHFDDADQLNEWLDNIS
;
A
#
# COMPACT_ATOMS: atom_id res chain seq x y z
N MET A 1 45.38 21.62 1.20
CA MET A 1 44.16 21.87 2.02
C MET A 1 43.18 22.56 1.09
N THR A 2 41.98 22.08 0.78
CA THR A 2 41.01 21.39 1.64
C THR A 2 40.07 20.56 0.75
N SER A 3 39.66 19.40 1.26
CA SER A 3 38.90 18.36 0.55
C SER A 3 37.45 18.78 0.28
N PHE A 4 37.06 18.93 -0.99
CA PHE A 4 35.67 19.20 -1.41
C PHE A 4 34.81 17.93 -1.57
N PHE A 5 35.40 16.74 -1.47
CA PHE A 5 34.72 15.46 -1.77
C PHE A 5 34.00 14.81 -0.58
N SER A 6 34.03 15.41 0.61
CA SER A 6 33.47 14.79 1.83
C SER A 6 32.00 15.09 2.09
N HIS A 7 31.39 16.07 1.42
CA HIS A 7 30.00 16.51 1.73
C HIS A 7 28.91 15.79 0.91
N LEU A 8 29.27 15.09 -0.17
CA LEU A 8 28.31 14.35 -1.02
C LEU A 8 27.92 12.97 -0.45
N LYS A 9 28.68 12.44 0.53
CA LYS A 9 28.39 11.13 1.12
C LYS A 9 27.35 11.18 2.25
N GLU A 10 27.21 12.28 2.96
CA GLU A 10 26.24 12.40 4.07
C GLU A 10 24.80 12.63 3.58
N THR A 11 24.60 13.33 2.47
CA THR A 11 23.27 13.58 1.91
C THR A 11 22.62 12.33 1.32
N VAL A 12 23.41 11.43 0.73
CA VAL A 12 22.92 10.13 0.23
C VAL A 12 22.51 9.19 1.38
N GLY A 13 23.19 9.27 2.53
CA GLY A 13 22.83 8.49 3.72
C GLY A 13 21.50 8.91 4.34
N LEU A 14 21.26 10.22 4.46
CA LEU A 14 20.01 10.77 5.00
C LEU A 14 18.82 10.54 4.06
N ALA A 15 19.01 10.71 2.74
CA ALA A 15 17.98 10.40 1.75
C ALA A 15 17.60 8.90 1.77
N LYS A 16 18.59 8.00 1.91
CA LYS A 16 18.34 6.56 1.96
C LYS A 16 17.61 6.14 3.24
N SER A 17 17.93 6.70 4.40
CA SER A 17 17.19 6.45 5.65
C SER A 17 15.78 7.06 5.64
N GLN A 18 15.57 8.22 5.01
CA GLN A 18 14.23 8.81 4.84
C GLN A 18 13.38 8.01 3.84
N LEU A 19 13.96 7.53 2.74
CA LEU A 19 13.29 6.66 1.77
C LEU A 19 12.96 5.29 2.37
N GLN A 20 13.86 4.71 3.16
CA GLN A 20 13.64 3.42 3.79
C GLN A 20 12.54 3.49 4.87
N GLY A 21 12.49 4.57 5.66
CA GLY A 21 11.37 4.81 6.57
C GLY A 21 10.04 5.11 5.86
N HIS A 22 10.09 5.79 4.71
CA HIS A 22 8.92 6.02 3.85
C HIS A 22 8.39 4.72 3.22
N ASP A 23 9.28 3.82 2.81
CA ASP A 23 8.92 2.50 2.28
C ASP A 23 8.24 1.63 3.34
N ASP A 24 8.75 1.63 4.56
CA ASP A 24 8.17 0.84 5.65
C ASP A 24 6.82 1.41 6.13
N ALA A 25 6.67 2.73 6.20
CA ALA A 25 5.38 3.37 6.44
C ALA A 25 4.37 3.07 5.32
N SER A 26 4.80 3.14 4.05
CA SER A 26 3.96 2.80 2.89
C SER A 26 3.50 1.34 2.90
N LYS A 27 4.36 0.42 3.35
CA LYS A 27 3.99 -0.99 3.55
C LYS A 27 2.96 -1.15 4.66
N GLN A 28 3.18 -0.52 5.82
CA GLN A 28 2.24 -0.61 6.93
C GLN A 28 0.86 -0.08 6.53
N HIS A 29 0.80 1.07 5.85
CA HIS A 29 -0.45 1.61 5.33
C HIS A 29 -1.15 0.69 4.33
N ALA A 30 -0.40 -0.10 3.55
CA ALA A 30 -0.98 -1.09 2.65
C ALA A 30 -1.57 -2.28 3.42
N LEU A 31 -0.90 -2.75 4.48
CA LEU A 31 -1.42 -3.80 5.35
C LEU A 31 -2.68 -3.34 6.08
N ASP A 32 -2.65 -2.16 6.69
CA ASP A 32 -3.80 -1.58 7.38
C ASP A 32 -5.00 -1.41 6.43
N ALA A 33 -4.74 -1.01 5.18
CA ALA A 33 -5.77 -0.91 4.15
C ALA A 33 -6.41 -2.27 3.86
N VAL A 34 -5.60 -3.32 3.73
CA VAL A 34 -6.07 -4.69 3.48
C VAL A 34 -6.88 -5.21 4.65
N ASP A 35 -6.42 -5.02 5.89
CA ASP A 35 -7.15 -5.44 7.10
C ASP A 35 -8.55 -4.81 7.17
N ILE A 36 -8.67 -3.53 6.80
CA ILE A 36 -9.96 -2.83 6.72
C ILE A 36 -10.87 -3.48 5.66
N LEU A 37 -10.33 -3.90 4.51
CA LEU A 37 -11.12 -4.57 3.47
C LEU A 37 -11.58 -5.97 3.91
N VAL A 38 -10.70 -6.74 4.56
CA VAL A 38 -11.03 -8.04 5.16
C VAL A 38 -12.16 -7.88 6.17
N GLN A 39 -12.04 -6.92 7.08
CA GLN A 39 -13.05 -6.65 8.10
C GLN A 39 -14.39 -6.24 7.50
N TYR A 40 -14.37 -5.38 6.47
CA TYR A 40 -15.59 -4.98 5.76
C TYR A 40 -16.27 -6.19 5.12
N LYS A 41 -15.51 -7.02 4.40
CA LYS A 41 -16.04 -8.21 3.72
C LYS A 41 -16.64 -9.21 4.69
N ALA A 42 -15.99 -9.42 5.83
CA ALA A 42 -16.48 -10.30 6.89
C ALA A 42 -17.77 -9.80 7.57
N THR A 43 -18.03 -8.49 7.54
CA THR A 43 -19.15 -7.87 8.28
C THR A 43 -20.35 -7.56 7.41
N VAL A 44 -20.13 -7.14 6.15
CA VAL A 44 -21.17 -6.51 5.33
C VAL A 44 -21.48 -7.32 4.08
N HIS A 45 -20.53 -7.46 3.14
CA HIS A 45 -20.70 -8.20 1.88
C HIS A 45 -19.42 -8.23 1.01
N GLU A 46 -19.47 -9.02 -0.07
CA GLU A 46 -18.53 -8.97 -1.19
C GLU A 46 -18.41 -7.56 -1.80
N PHE A 47 -17.24 -7.25 -2.33
CA PHE A 47 -17.00 -6.01 -3.07
C PHE A 47 -17.64 -6.09 -4.45
N THR A 48 -18.48 -5.11 -4.78
CA THR A 48 -19.02 -4.91 -6.13
C THR A 48 -18.37 -3.70 -6.78
N ASP A 49 -18.49 -3.55 -8.10
CA ASP A 49 -18.01 -2.36 -8.82
C ASP A 49 -18.57 -1.06 -8.25
N GLU A 50 -19.81 -1.08 -7.76
CA GLU A 50 -20.45 0.07 -7.10
C GLU A 50 -19.75 0.43 -5.78
N ILE A 51 -19.40 -0.58 -4.96
CA ILE A 51 -18.66 -0.37 -3.71
C ILE A 51 -17.24 0.13 -4.02
N VAL A 52 -16.56 -0.44 -5.03
CA VAL A 52 -15.22 0.00 -5.47
C VAL A 52 -15.24 1.42 -6.04
N ALA A 53 -16.35 1.84 -6.67
CA ALA A 53 -16.54 3.19 -7.16
C ALA A 53 -16.85 4.19 -6.02
N PHE A 54 -17.65 3.78 -5.03
CA PHE A 54 -18.03 4.60 -3.89
C PHE A 54 -16.89 4.77 -2.87
N TRP A 55 -16.13 3.70 -2.63
CA TRP A 55 -15.06 3.66 -1.65
C TRP A 55 -13.69 3.59 -2.34
N PRO A 56 -12.86 4.64 -2.24
CA PRO A 56 -11.57 4.67 -2.92
C PRO A 56 -10.54 3.66 -2.39
N LEU A 57 -10.74 3.10 -1.20
CA LEU A 57 -9.76 2.21 -0.57
C LEU A 57 -9.62 0.86 -1.32
N PRO A 58 -10.72 0.12 -1.62
CA PRO A 58 -10.69 -1.04 -2.50
C PRO A 58 -9.93 -0.77 -3.80
N ARG A 59 -10.24 0.34 -4.48
CA ARG A 59 -9.59 0.72 -5.74
C ARG A 59 -8.08 0.90 -5.58
N ARG A 60 -7.61 1.54 -4.52
CA ARG A 60 -6.17 1.72 -4.27
C ARG A 60 -5.46 0.40 -4.00
N VAL A 61 -6.12 -0.53 -3.32
CA VAL A 61 -5.59 -1.88 -3.10
C VAL A 61 -5.54 -2.63 -4.44
N MET A 62 -6.60 -2.58 -5.24
CA MET A 62 -6.63 -3.17 -6.58
C MET A 62 -5.52 -2.61 -7.48
N GLU A 63 -5.30 -1.29 -7.52
CA GLU A 63 -4.22 -0.66 -8.28
C GLU A 63 -2.83 -1.11 -7.82
N ARG A 64 -2.64 -1.27 -6.50
CA ARG A 64 -1.35 -1.68 -5.91
C ARG A 64 -1.00 -3.13 -6.18
N TYR A 65 -1.99 -4.02 -6.14
CA TYR A 65 -1.81 -5.46 -6.35
C TYR A 65 -2.16 -5.92 -7.77
N HIS A 66 -2.51 -4.98 -8.65
CA HIS A 66 -2.86 -5.21 -10.05
C HIS A 66 -4.08 -6.13 -10.24
N PHE A 67 -5.16 -5.85 -9.51
CA PHE A 67 -6.45 -6.51 -9.73
C PHE A 67 -7.27 -5.75 -10.77
N ASP A 68 -7.82 -6.47 -11.75
CA ASP A 68 -8.57 -5.88 -12.86
C ASP A 68 -10.04 -5.59 -12.50
N ASP A 69 -10.61 -6.37 -11.59
CA ASP A 69 -12.03 -6.33 -11.22
C ASP A 69 -12.25 -6.64 -9.73
N ALA A 70 -13.48 -6.41 -9.27
CA ALA A 70 -13.87 -6.65 -7.89
C ALA A 70 -13.87 -8.16 -7.53
N ASP A 71 -14.05 -9.05 -8.51
CA ASP A 71 -14.05 -10.50 -8.30
C ASP A 71 -12.65 -10.98 -7.89
N GLN A 72 -11.60 -10.53 -8.58
CA GLN A 72 -10.21 -10.80 -8.20
C GLN A 72 -9.88 -10.30 -6.80
N LEU A 73 -10.37 -9.10 -6.44
CA LEU A 73 -10.22 -8.58 -5.07
C LEU A 73 -10.93 -9.49 -4.06
N ASN A 74 -12.16 -9.92 -4.34
CA ASN A 74 -12.91 -10.80 -3.45
C ASN A 74 -12.22 -12.15 -3.27
N GLU A 75 -11.85 -12.82 -4.36
CA GLU A 75 -11.13 -14.10 -4.31
C GLU A 75 -9.83 -13.97 -3.51
N TRP A 76 -9.09 -12.89 -3.73
CA TRP A 76 -7.86 -12.64 -2.98
C TRP A 76 -8.12 -12.48 -1.48
N LEU A 77 -9.14 -11.69 -1.12
CA LEU A 77 -9.54 -11.50 0.28
C LEU A 77 -10.03 -12.79 0.94
N ASP A 78 -10.70 -13.69 0.21
CA ASP A 78 -11.11 -15.00 0.73
C ASP A 78 -9.93 -15.93 1.02
N ASN A 79 -8.85 -15.81 0.25
CA ASN A 79 -7.67 -16.65 0.44
C ASN A 79 -6.78 -16.21 1.62
N ILE A 80 -6.91 -14.95 2.06
CA ILE A 80 -6.11 -14.39 3.16
C ILE A 80 -6.90 -14.18 4.46
N SER A 81 -8.23 -14.25 4.40
CA SER A 81 -9.12 -14.20 5.57
C SER A 81 -9.20 -15.54 6.30
#